data_AF-A0ABC8Y7D0-F1
#
_entry.id   AF-A0ABC8Y7D0-F1
#
_cell.length_a   1.000
_cell.length_b   1.000
_cell.length_c   1.000
_cell.angle_alpha   90.00
_cell.angle_beta   90.00
_cell.angle_gamma   90.00
#
_symmetry.space_group_name_H-M   'P 1'
#
loop_
_entity.id
_entity.type
_entity.pdbx_description
1 polymer ?
#
loop_
_entity_poly.entity_id
_entity_poly.type
_entity_poly.pdbx_seq_one_letter_code
_entity_poly.pdbx_strand_id
1 'polypeptide(L)' 'MALGDDSNTASYIHTVQHLIERCMTFGMSMEECMEALAKRADVQPVVTSTVWKELEKENKEFFDKYKQWIKEKRSASSS' A
#
# COMPACT_ATOMS: atom_id res chain seq x y z
N MET A 1 13.51 31.74 -9.73
CA MET A 1 13.03 30.75 -8.75
C MET A 1 11.80 30.12 -9.35
N ALA A 2 11.88 28.88 -9.84
CA ALA A 2 10.72 28.13 -10.31
C ALA A 2 10.39 27.08 -9.26
N LEU A 3 9.46 27.41 -8.37
CA LEU A 3 8.80 26.44 -7.48
C LEU A 3 7.61 25.92 -8.28
N GLY A 4 7.78 24.74 -8.88
CA GLY A 4 6.80 24.21 -9.82
C GLY A 4 7.12 22.78 -10.19
N ASP A 5 7.27 21.90 -9.19
CA ASP A 5 7.26 20.44 -9.41
C ASP A 5 6.77 19.64 -8.18
N ASP A 6 6.28 20.32 -7.13
CA ASP A 6 5.87 19.64 -5.88
C ASP A 6 4.46 19.04 -6.00
N SER A 7 3.60 19.65 -6.84
CA SER A 7 2.20 19.26 -7.03
C SER A 7 2.05 17.87 -7.66
N ASN A 8 2.90 17.54 -8.64
CA ASN A 8 2.81 16.26 -9.35
C ASN A 8 3.31 15.09 -8.49
N THR A 9 4.39 15.31 -7.73
CA THR A 9 4.97 14.29 -6.85
C THR A 9 4.05 13.99 -5.67
N ALA A 10 3.50 15.03 -5.02
CA ALA A 10 2.53 14.84 -3.95
C ALA A 10 1.27 14.11 -4.46
N SER A 11 0.72 14.52 -5.60
CA SER A 11 -0.44 13.86 -6.23
C SER A 11 -0.18 12.38 -6.53
N TYR A 12 1.01 12.05 -7.03
CA TYR A 12 1.41 10.68 -7.31
C TYR A 12 1.50 9.83 -6.02
N ILE A 13 2.13 10.35 -4.97
CA ILE A 13 2.24 9.64 -3.67
C ILE A 13 0.85 9.39 -3.07
N HIS A 14 -0.03 10.40 -3.08
CA HIS A 14 -1.40 10.25 -2.61
C HIS A 14 -2.19 9.20 -3.42
N THR A 15 -1.96 9.14 -4.73
CA THR A 15 -2.56 8.12 -5.61
C THR A 15 -2.06 6.72 -5.23
N VAL A 16 -0.75 6.55 -5.03
CA VAL A 16 -0.17 5.26 -4.61
C VAL A 16 -0.66 4.86 -3.22
N GLN A 17 -0.76 5.79 -2.28
CA GLN A 17 -1.35 5.54 -0.96
C GLN A 17 -2.79 5.04 -1.08
N HIS A 18 -3.63 5.71 -1.87
CA HIS A 18 -5.01 5.29 -2.06
C HIS A 18 -5.13 3.89 -2.68
N LEU A 19 -4.24 3.56 -3.63
CA LEU A 19 -4.16 2.24 -4.22
C LEU A 19 -3.72 1.18 -3.21
N ILE A 20 -2.78 1.50 -2.33
CA ILE A 20 -2.36 0.64 -1.21
C ILE A 20 -3.55 0.39 -0.28
N GLU A 21 -4.26 1.43 0.15
CA GLU A 21 -5.44 1.28 1.02
C GLU A 21 -6.50 0.38 0.38
N ARG A 22 -6.74 0.53 -0.93
CA ARG A 22 -7.63 -0.37 -1.68
C ARG A 22 -7.12 -1.81 -1.65
N CYS A 23 -5.85 -2.06 -1.95
CA CYS A 23 -5.25 -3.40 -1.82
C CYS A 23 -5.43 -3.98 -0.40
N MET A 24 -5.29 -3.13 0.62
CA MET A 24 -5.47 -3.55 2.00
C MET A 24 -6.89 -4.04 2.26
N THR A 25 -7.92 -3.34 1.77
CA THR A 25 -9.31 -3.80 1.92
C THR A 25 -9.59 -5.17 1.31
N PHE A 26 -8.84 -5.58 0.28
CA PHE A 26 -8.92 -6.93 -0.28
C PHE A 26 -8.23 -8.00 0.58
N GLY A 27 -7.41 -7.61 1.55
CA GLY A 27 -6.62 -8.54 2.37
C GLY A 27 -5.32 -8.98 1.73
N MET A 28 -4.75 -8.13 0.87
CA MET A 28 -3.47 -8.38 0.22
C MET A 28 -2.30 -8.05 1.16
N SER A 29 -1.33 -8.96 1.23
CA SER A 29 -0.03 -8.66 1.84
C SER A 29 0.73 -7.58 1.05
N MET A 30 1.80 -7.03 1.65
CA MET A 30 2.66 -6.04 0.98
C MET A 30 3.17 -6.56 -0.38
N GLU A 31 3.57 -7.83 -0.46
CA GLU A 31 4.06 -8.44 -1.71
C GLU A 31 2.96 -8.54 -2.77
N GLU A 32 1.77 -8.99 -2.39
CA GLU A 32 0.62 -9.05 -3.30
C GLU A 32 0.18 -7.66 -3.75
N CYS A 33 0.23 -6.66 -2.86
CA CYS A 33 -0.03 -5.27 -3.19
C CYS A 33 1.00 -4.74 -4.21
N MET A 34 2.30 -4.96 -3.98
CA MET A 34 3.35 -4.58 -4.92
C MET A 34 3.13 -5.20 -6.30
N GLU A 35 2.84 -6.49 -6.36
CA GLU A 35 2.61 -7.18 -7.63
C GLU A 35 1.34 -6.68 -8.33
N ALA A 36 0.24 -6.50 -7.59
CA ALA A 36 -1.02 -6.03 -8.13
C ALA A 36 -0.90 -4.61 -8.69
N LEU A 37 -0.22 -3.71 -7.98
CA LEU A 37 -0.03 -2.33 -8.44
C LEU A 37 0.95 -2.24 -9.61
N ALA A 38 2.00 -3.06 -9.63
CA ALA A 38 2.90 -3.14 -10.78
C ALA A 38 2.17 -3.64 -12.03
N LYS A 39 1.34 -4.69 -11.91
CA LYS A 39 0.62 -5.28 -13.05
C LYS A 39 -0.58 -4.44 -13.51
N ARG A 40 -1.29 -3.78 -12.60
CA ARG A 40 -2.59 -3.12 -12.91
C ARG A 40 -2.50 -1.61 -13.04
N ALA A 41 -1.51 -0.98 -12.40
CA ALA A 41 -1.38 0.48 -12.34
C ALA A 41 0.00 0.97 -12.78
N ASP A 42 0.87 0.09 -13.27
CA ASP A 42 2.25 0.40 -13.71
C ASP A 42 3.09 1.10 -12.62
N VAL A 43 2.75 0.87 -11.34
CA VAL A 43 3.49 1.45 -10.21
C VAL A 43 4.70 0.59 -9.91
N GLN A 44 5.88 1.21 -9.85
CA GLN A 44 7.09 0.46 -9.52
C GLN A 44 7.00 -0.16 -8.12
N PRO A 45 7.36 -1.45 -7.95
CA PRO A 45 7.32 -2.12 -6.65
C PRO A 45 8.09 -1.38 -5.55
N VAL A 46 9.20 -0.73 -5.90
CA VAL A 46 10.00 0.07 -4.97
C VAL A 46 9.24 1.27 -4.41
N VAL A 47 8.40 1.92 -5.22
CA VAL A 47 7.56 3.04 -4.79
C VAL A 47 6.50 2.54 -3.81
N THR A 48 5.76 1.49 -4.18
CA THR A 48 4.78 0.85 -3.31
C THR A 48 5.39 0.40 -1.99
N SER A 49 6.56 -0.25 -2.02
CA SER A 49 7.27 -0.68 -0.80
C SER A 49 7.65 0.49 0.10
N THR A 50 8.13 1.59 -0.50
CA THR A 50 8.53 2.78 0.25
C THR A 50 7.33 3.43 0.93
N VAL A 51 6.26 3.69 0.17
CA VAL A 51 5.04 4.31 0.70
C VAL A 51 4.40 3.41 1.77
N TRP A 52 4.32 2.11 1.54
CA TRP A 52 3.80 1.15 2.51
C TRP A 52 4.59 1.17 3.83
N LYS A 53 5.93 1.19 3.78
CA LYS A 53 6.78 1.21 4.97
C LYS A 53 6.62 2.50 5.77
N GLU A 54 6.51 3.65 5.10
CA GLU A 54 6.26 4.92 5.79
C GLU A 54 4.87 4.93 6.43
N LEU A 55 3.83 4.44 5.74
CA LEU A 55 2.49 4.27 6.32
C LEU A 55 2.49 3.34 7.55
N GLU A 56 3.22 2.23 7.49
CA GLU A 56 3.35 1.30 8.62
C GLU A 56 4.08 1.93 9.80
N LYS A 57 5.06 2.78 9.54
CA LYS A 57 5.81 3.50 10.56
C LYS A 57 4.96 4.57 11.26
N GLU A 58 4.15 5.32 10.50
CA GLU A 58 3.25 6.33 11.08
C GLU A 58 2.04 5.71 11.77
N ASN A 59 1.48 4.62 11.22
CA ASN A 59 0.22 4.03 11.67
C ASN A 59 0.40 2.59 12.18
N LYS A 60 1.41 2.35 13.02
CA LYS A 60 1.82 1.00 13.46
C LYS A 60 0.68 0.17 14.04
N GLU A 61 -0.18 0.74 14.87
CA GLU A 61 -1.31 0.03 15.49
C GLU A 61 -2.34 -0.46 14.46
N PHE A 62 -2.56 0.30 13.38
CA PHE A 62 -3.45 -0.12 12.29
C PHE A 62 -2.83 -1.30 11.53
N PHE A 63 -1.54 -1.22 11.20
CA PHE A 63 -0.86 -2.28 10.46
C PHE A 63 -0.71 -3.58 11.27
N ASP A 64 -0.57 -3.49 12.59
CA ASP A 64 -0.57 -4.67 13.45
C ASP A 64 -1.92 -5.40 13.40
N LYS A 65 -3.02 -4.66 13.59
CA LYS A 65 -4.39 -5.19 13.45
C LYS A 65 -4.66 -5.72 12.05
N TYR A 66 -4.17 -5.03 11.03
CA TYR A 66 -4.29 -5.45 9.63
C TYR A 66 -3.60 -6.80 9.40
N LYS A 67 -2.36 -6.95 9.86
CA LYS A 67 -1.58 -8.20 9.76
C LYS A 67 -2.27 -9.36 10.48
N GLN A 68 -2.90 -9.10 11.62
CA GLN A 68 -3.73 -10.10 12.30
C GLN A 68 -4.96 -10.48 11.47
N TRP A 69 -5.70 -9.49 10.98
CA TRP A 69 -6.91 -9.71 10.18
C TRP A 69 -6.64 -10.51 8.90
N ILE A 70 -5.57 -10.21 8.16
CA ILE A 70 -5.22 -10.99 6.96
C ILE A 70 -4.87 -12.43 7.31
N LYS A 71 -4.23 -12.68 8.45
CA LYS A 71 -3.89 -14.02 8.92
C LYS A 71 -5.16 -14.82 9.23
N GLU A 72 -6.10 -14.21 9.94
CA GLU A 72 -7.40 -14.80 10.26
C GLU A 72 -8.21 -15.08 8.99
N LYS A 73 -8.31 -14.11 8.08
CA LYS A 73 -8.99 -14.26 6.79
C LYS A 73 -8.47 -15.44 5.98
N ARG A 74 -7.13 -15.60 5.92
CA ARG A 74 -6.50 -16.70 5.21
C ARG A 74 -6.76 -18.04 5.89
N SER A 75 -6.74 -18.10 7.23
CA SER A 75 -7.08 -19.32 7.96
C SER A 75 -8.55 -19.75 7.78
N ALA A 76 -9.47 -18.79 7.74
CA ALA A 76 -10.90 -19.02 7.49
C ALA A 76 -11.20 -19.44 6.04
N SER A 77 -10.33 -19.13 5.09
CA SER A 77 -10.48 -19.54 3.69
C SER A 77 -10.01 -20.99 3.43
N SER A 78 -9.32 -21.60 4.39
CA SER A 78 -8.79 -22.96 4.32
C SER A 78 -9.54 -23.98 5.20
N SER A 79 -10.70 -23.59 5.75
CA SER A 79 -11.58 -24.45 6.57
C SER A 79 -12.90 -24.73 5.86
#